data_AF-A0A176RXI5-F1
#
_entry.id   AF-A0A176RXI5-F1
#
_cell.length_a   1.000
_cell.length_b   1.000
_cell.length_c   1.000
_cell.angle_alpha   90.00
_cell.angle_beta   90.00
_cell.angle_gamma   90.00
#
_symmetry.space_group_name_H-M   'P 1'
#
loop_
_entity.id
_entity.type
_entity.pdbx_description
1 polymer ?
#
loop_
_entity_poly.entity_id
_entity_poly.type
_entity_poly.pdbx_seq_one_letter_code
_entity_poly.pdbx_strand_id
1 'polypeptide(L)'
;LLVKQLHAFWLSLLNSARDLAPIVAVIAFFQLIILQQPIPNLDNLLGGTFLVILGLSLFVYGLEIALFPLGENMAFAFARKGNIWWLLIFAFALGFGTTVAEPALIAVADEAAQVAAVGGIIAKSEEAQQIYANGLRMTVALSVGIAIVIGVFRIIKAVNFRYNKMEIIL
;
A
#
# COMPACT_ATOMS: atom_id res chain seq x y z
N LEU A 1 7.92 -11.80 29.01
CA LEU A 1 7.43 -10.70 28.14
C LEU A 1 8.50 -10.22 27.16
N LEU A 2 9.67 -9.80 27.63
CA LEU A 2 10.80 -9.33 26.79
C LEU A 2 11.21 -10.29 25.66
N VAL A 3 11.34 -11.58 25.92
CA VAL A 3 11.73 -12.57 24.90
C VAL A 3 10.72 -12.69 23.76
N LYS A 4 9.42 -12.54 24.04
CA LYS A 4 8.37 -12.57 23.01
C LYS A 4 8.40 -11.32 22.14
N GLN A 5 8.63 -10.14 22.75
CA GLN A 5 8.77 -8.88 22.02
C GLN A 5 10.03 -8.88 21.12
N LEU A 6 11.14 -9.41 21.63
CA LEU A 6 12.37 -9.54 20.84
C LEU A 6 12.17 -10.47 19.64
N HIS A 7 11.45 -11.58 19.82
CA HIS A 7 11.14 -12.50 18.73
C HIS A 7 10.23 -11.85 17.67
N ALA A 8 9.21 -11.09 18.10
CA ALA A 8 8.33 -10.36 17.19
C ALA A 8 9.08 -9.30 16.37
N PHE A 9 9.99 -8.56 17.02
CA PHE A 9 10.86 -7.60 16.33
C PHE A 9 11.80 -8.29 15.34
N TRP A 10 12.40 -9.43 15.72
CA TRP A 10 13.26 -10.21 14.83
C TRP A 10 12.51 -10.74 13.60
N LEU A 11 11.28 -11.20 13.78
CA LEU A 11 10.38 -11.58 12.69
C LEU A 11 10.09 -10.39 11.77
N SER A 12 9.82 -9.20 12.32
CA SER A 12 9.62 -7.98 11.54
C SER A 12 10.85 -7.64 10.70
N LEU A 13 12.06 -7.73 11.26
CA LEU A 13 13.31 -7.53 10.53
C LEU A 13 13.47 -8.52 9.36
N LEU A 14 13.19 -9.81 9.60
CA LEU A 14 13.25 -10.83 8.56
C LEU A 14 12.21 -10.60 7.46
N ASN A 15 11.00 -10.17 7.82
CA ASN A 15 9.96 -9.81 6.86
C ASN A 15 10.39 -8.62 6.01
N SER A 16 10.87 -7.53 6.63
CA SER A 16 11.39 -6.37 5.91
C SER A 16 12.55 -6.72 4.97
N ALA A 17 13.46 -7.61 5.40
CA ALA A 17 14.53 -8.11 4.55
C ALA A 17 13.99 -8.92 3.36
N ARG A 18 12.95 -9.74 3.59
CA ARG A 18 12.27 -10.51 2.53
C ARG A 18 11.55 -9.60 1.54
N ASP A 19 10.93 -8.52 2.01
CA ASP A 19 10.20 -7.56 1.17
C ASP A 19 11.17 -6.76 0.28
N LEU A 20 12.38 -6.47 0.78
CA LEU A 20 13.45 -5.81 0.02
C LEU A 20 14.22 -6.75 -0.91
N ALA A 21 14.23 -8.05 -0.63
CA ALA A 21 15.03 -9.03 -1.39
C ALA A 21 14.76 -9.00 -2.91
N PRO A 22 13.50 -8.89 -3.41
CA PRO A 22 13.25 -8.76 -4.85
C PRO A 22 13.91 -7.54 -5.47
N ILE A 23 13.91 -6.40 -4.79
CA ILE A 23 14.52 -5.16 -5.29
C ILE A 23 16.04 -5.34 -5.39
N VAL A 24 16.67 -5.87 -4.34
CA VAL A 24 18.11 -6.16 -4.33
C VAL A 24 18.46 -7.18 -5.42
N ALA A 25 17.64 -8.21 -5.59
CA ALA A 25 17.83 -9.23 -6.62
C ALA A 25 17.74 -8.67 -8.04
N VAL A 26 16.76 -7.80 -8.31
CA VAL A 26 16.62 -7.11 -9.60
C VAL A 26 17.85 -6.23 -9.87
N ILE A 27 18.29 -5.43 -8.89
CA ILE A 27 19.48 -4.60 -9.04
C ILE A 27 20.72 -5.46 -9.35
N ALA A 28 20.94 -6.53 -8.57
CA ALA A 28 22.07 -7.44 -8.77
C ALA A 28 22.02 -8.13 -10.14
N PHE A 29 20.84 -8.56 -10.59
CA PHE A 29 20.62 -9.15 -11.91
C PHE A 29 20.99 -8.18 -13.03
N PHE A 30 20.48 -6.95 -12.99
CA PHE A 30 20.79 -5.95 -14.02
C PHE A 30 22.27 -5.57 -14.02
N GLN A 31 22.90 -5.39 -12.86
CA GLN A 31 24.31 -5.01 -12.77
C GLN A 31 25.24 -6.13 -13.27
N LEU A 32 25.06 -7.35 -12.78
CA LEU A 32 26.00 -8.44 -13.03
C LEU A 32 25.76 -9.13 -14.37
N ILE A 33 24.51 -9.33 -14.78
CA ILE A 33 24.16 -10.12 -15.98
C ILE A 33 23.96 -9.22 -17.19
N ILE A 34 23.21 -8.12 -17.05
CA ILE A 34 22.87 -7.26 -18.20
C ILE A 34 23.99 -6.25 -18.49
N LEU A 35 24.40 -5.49 -17.48
CA LEU A 35 25.41 -4.43 -17.62
C LEU A 35 26.85 -4.97 -17.55
N GLN A 36 27.03 -6.17 -17.00
CA GLN A 36 28.34 -6.82 -16.81
C GLN A 36 29.35 -5.95 -16.04
N GLN A 37 28.85 -5.16 -15.08
CA GLN A 37 29.67 -4.28 -14.25
C GLN A 37 29.64 -4.73 -12.78
N PRO A 38 30.76 -4.62 -12.05
CA PRO A 38 30.72 -4.80 -10.60
C PRO A 38 29.85 -3.72 -9.98
N ILE A 39 29.09 -4.08 -8.93
CA ILE A 39 28.18 -3.15 -8.25
C ILE A 39 29.01 -1.98 -7.70
N PRO A 40 28.78 -0.74 -8.19
CA PRO A 40 29.53 0.42 -7.72
C PRO A 40 29.14 0.73 -6.28
N ASN A 41 30.11 1.09 -5.44
CA ASN A 41 29.91 1.45 -4.02
C ASN A 41 29.11 0.41 -3.24
N LEU A 42 29.48 -0.87 -3.36
CA LEU A 42 28.80 -1.99 -2.71
C LEU A 42 28.70 -1.81 -1.18
N ASP A 43 29.71 -1.22 -0.57
CA ASP A 43 29.76 -0.86 0.85
C ASP A 43 28.61 0.11 1.23
N ASN A 44 28.43 1.18 0.45
CA ASN A 44 27.35 2.13 0.66
C ASN A 44 25.97 1.50 0.39
N LEU A 45 25.86 0.64 -0.62
CA LEU A 45 24.62 -0.07 -0.92
C LEU A 45 24.21 -1.01 0.22
N LEU A 46 25.16 -1.77 0.77
CA LEU A 46 24.90 -2.68 1.88
C LEU A 46 24.54 -1.91 3.15
N GLY A 47 25.26 -0.83 3.47
CA GLY A 47 24.95 0.03 4.61
C GLY A 47 23.58 0.71 4.49
N GLY A 48 23.26 1.24 3.31
CA GLY A 48 21.95 1.81 3.01
C GLY A 48 20.83 0.78 3.11
N THR A 49 21.01 -0.39 2.50
CA THR A 49 20.03 -1.49 2.56
C THR A 49 19.78 -1.94 3.99
N PHE A 50 20.83 -2.07 4.81
CA PHE A 50 20.69 -2.38 6.22
C PHE A 50 19.88 -1.32 6.98
N LEU A 51 20.15 -0.04 6.74
CA LEU A 51 19.41 1.06 7.35
C LEU A 51 17.94 1.09 6.93
N VAL A 52 17.64 0.79 5.66
CA VAL A 52 16.24 0.67 5.17
C VAL A 52 15.53 -0.50 5.82
N ILE A 53 16.16 -1.69 5.93
CA ILE A 53 15.56 -2.85 6.62
C ILE A 53 15.24 -2.49 8.07
N LEU A 54 16.17 -1.85 8.77
CA LEU A 54 15.99 -1.44 10.16
C LEU A 54 14.89 -0.39 10.30
N GLY A 55 14.90 0.64 9.45
CA GLY A 55 13.88 1.69 9.44
C GLY A 55 12.49 1.16 9.10
N LEU A 56 12.37 0.31 8.07
CA LEU A 56 11.12 -0.32 7.68
C LEU A 56 10.58 -1.22 8.79
N SER A 57 11.44 -2.02 9.42
CA SER A 57 11.03 -2.91 10.51
C SER A 57 10.52 -2.14 11.73
N LEU A 58 11.23 -1.07 12.13
CA LEU A 58 10.78 -0.19 13.22
C LEU A 58 9.48 0.53 12.88
N PHE A 59 9.33 0.99 11.64
CA PHE A 59 8.12 1.63 11.16
C PHE A 59 6.92 0.67 11.19
N VAL A 60 7.04 -0.50 10.58
CA VAL A 60 5.98 -1.52 10.53
C VAL A 60 5.60 -2.00 11.93
N TYR A 61 6.59 -2.26 12.78
CA TYR A 61 6.34 -2.64 14.17
C TYR A 61 5.62 -1.53 14.96
N GLY A 62 6.00 -0.26 14.73
CA GLY A 62 5.29 0.89 15.30
C GLY A 62 3.83 1.00 14.82
N LEU A 63 3.58 0.75 13.53
CA LEU A 63 2.23 0.70 12.97
C LEU A 63 1.38 -0.40 13.61
N GLU A 64 1.95 -1.59 13.79
CA GLU A 64 1.26 -2.75 14.35
C GLU A 64 0.81 -2.52 15.81
N ILE A 65 1.61 -1.79 16.60
CA ILE A 65 1.25 -1.51 18.00
C ILE A 65 0.29 -0.33 18.13
N ALA A 66 0.41 0.68 17.26
CA ALA A 66 -0.32 1.94 17.43
C ALA A 66 -1.50 2.08 16.46
N LEU A 67 -1.25 2.01 15.15
CA LEU A 67 -2.23 2.39 14.13
C LEU A 67 -3.18 1.25 13.75
N PHE A 68 -2.70 0.00 13.69
CA PHE A 68 -3.56 -1.14 13.34
C PHE A 68 -4.64 -1.39 14.42
N PRO A 69 -4.33 -1.42 15.73
CA PRO A 69 -5.35 -1.61 16.76
C PRO A 69 -6.36 -0.46 16.78
N LEU A 70 -5.92 0.77 16.47
CA LEU A 70 -6.81 1.91 16.36
C LEU A 70 -7.81 1.71 15.20
N GLY A 71 -7.31 1.35 14.01
CA GLY A 71 -8.14 1.11 12.83
C GLY A 71 -9.13 -0.05 13.03
N GLU A 72 -8.67 -1.16 13.61
CA GLU A 72 -9.51 -2.32 13.93
C GLU A 72 -10.62 -1.95 14.92
N ASN A 73 -10.28 -1.29 16.02
CA ASN A 73 -11.27 -0.88 17.01
C ASN A 73 -12.32 0.07 16.43
N MET A 74 -11.93 1.00 15.56
CA MET A 74 -12.86 1.88 14.84
C MET A 74 -13.78 1.08 13.91
N ALA A 75 -13.23 0.16 13.12
CA ALA A 75 -14.01 -0.69 12.22
C ALA A 75 -15.00 -1.58 13.00
N PHE A 76 -14.58 -2.17 14.12
CA PHE A 76 -15.44 -2.94 15.03
C PHE A 76 -16.54 -2.07 15.64
N ALA A 77 -16.23 -0.85 16.05
CA ALA A 77 -17.23 0.08 16.58
C ALA A 77 -18.29 0.42 15.54
N PHE A 78 -17.90 0.67 14.28
CA PHE A 78 -18.85 0.91 13.18
C PHE A 78 -19.71 -0.32 12.87
N ALA A 79 -19.11 -1.51 12.83
CA ALA A 79 -19.83 -2.75 12.61
C ALA A 79 -20.85 -3.05 13.73
N ARG A 80 -20.46 -2.89 15.00
CA ARG A 80 -21.31 -3.19 16.16
C ARG A 80 -22.45 -2.19 16.34
N LYS A 81 -22.27 -0.93 15.92
CA LYS A 81 -23.33 0.10 15.95
C LYS A 81 -24.49 -0.21 14.98
N GLY A 82 -24.36 -1.21 14.12
CA GLY A 82 -25.39 -1.67 13.19
C GLY A 82 -25.57 -0.78 11.95
N ASN A 83 -24.84 0.34 11.86
CA ASN A 83 -24.94 1.25 10.74
C ASN A 83 -23.82 0.98 9.73
N ILE A 84 -24.10 0.07 8.79
CA ILE A 84 -23.21 -0.33 7.69
C ILE A 84 -22.74 0.88 6.88
N TRP A 85 -23.52 1.96 6.77
CA TRP A 85 -23.13 3.15 6.02
C TRP A 85 -21.84 3.78 6.55
N TRP A 86 -21.64 3.84 7.88
CA TRP A 86 -20.41 4.39 8.45
C TRP A 86 -19.20 3.52 8.16
N LEU A 87 -19.38 2.20 8.17
CA LEU A 87 -18.32 1.27 7.80
C LEU A 87 -17.93 1.42 6.32
N LEU A 88 -18.90 1.60 5.42
CA LEU A 88 -18.65 1.81 4.00
C LEU A 88 -17.96 3.15 3.73
N ILE A 89 -18.37 4.24 4.38
CA ILE A 89 -17.72 5.56 4.26
C ILE A 89 -16.28 5.48 4.77
N PHE A 90 -16.06 4.80 5.89
CA PHE A 90 -14.71 4.60 6.44
C PHE A 90 -13.83 3.81 5.48
N ALA A 91 -14.35 2.70 4.92
CA ALA A 91 -13.64 1.90 3.93
C ALA A 91 -13.32 2.70 2.65
N PHE A 92 -14.26 3.51 2.17
CA PHE A 92 -14.04 4.42 1.05
C PHE A 92 -12.91 5.41 1.36
N ALA A 93 -12.95 6.06 2.53
CA ALA A 93 -11.97 7.07 2.92
C ALA A 93 -10.56 6.47 3.05
N LEU A 94 -10.42 5.27 3.62
CA LEU A 94 -9.13 4.58 3.67
C LEU A 94 -8.64 4.20 2.26
N GLY A 95 -9.50 3.65 1.42
CA GLY A 95 -9.15 3.27 0.04
C GLY A 95 -8.74 4.45 -0.82
N PHE A 96 -9.55 5.50 -0.81
CA PHE A 96 -9.29 6.74 -1.50
C PHE A 96 -8.01 7.42 -0.97
N GLY A 97 -7.90 7.58 0.35
CA GLY A 97 -6.78 8.29 0.98
C GLY A 97 -5.43 7.60 0.76
N THR A 98 -5.38 6.27 0.89
CA THR A 98 -4.16 5.50 0.62
C THR A 98 -3.72 5.62 -0.83
N THR A 99 -4.67 5.58 -1.78
CA THR A 99 -4.37 5.71 -3.21
C THR A 99 -3.93 7.14 -3.59
N VAL A 100 -4.55 8.19 -3.04
CA VAL A 100 -4.12 9.59 -3.27
C VAL A 100 -2.71 9.84 -2.76
N ALA A 101 -2.39 9.25 -1.60
CA ALA A 101 -1.10 9.40 -0.93
C ALA A 101 -0.01 8.45 -1.46
N GLU A 102 -0.37 7.49 -2.31
CA GLU A 102 0.55 6.45 -2.80
C GLU A 102 1.63 7.04 -3.71
N PRO A 103 2.92 7.10 -3.29
CA PRO A 103 3.97 7.78 -4.05
C PRO A 103 4.21 7.15 -5.43
N ALA A 104 4.02 5.84 -5.56
CA ALA A 104 4.15 5.14 -6.83
C ALA A 104 3.12 5.63 -7.86
N LEU A 105 1.87 5.85 -7.43
CA LEU A 105 0.83 6.38 -8.30
C LEU A 105 1.12 7.84 -8.70
N ILE A 106 1.71 8.63 -7.80
CA ILE A 106 2.15 10.01 -8.11
C ILE A 106 3.16 9.97 -9.26
N ALA A 107 4.23 9.18 -9.11
CA ALA A 107 5.29 9.09 -10.11
C ALA A 107 4.78 8.58 -11.47
N VAL A 108 3.91 7.55 -11.47
CA VAL A 108 3.32 7.01 -12.70
C VAL A 108 2.40 8.04 -13.37
N ALA A 109 1.65 8.82 -12.59
CA ALA A 109 0.77 9.85 -13.15
C ALA A 109 1.56 11.02 -13.75
N ASP A 110 2.66 11.41 -13.13
CA ASP A 110 3.58 12.43 -13.65
C ASP A 110 4.25 11.95 -14.95
N GLU A 111 4.72 10.71 -14.99
CA GLU A 111 5.28 10.11 -16.20
C GLU A 111 4.23 9.99 -17.32
N ALA A 112 3.00 9.60 -16.99
CA ALA A 112 1.90 9.54 -17.95
C ALA A 112 1.57 10.93 -18.54
N ALA A 113 1.62 11.98 -17.71
CA ALA A 113 1.43 13.36 -18.17
C ALA A 113 2.55 13.80 -19.14
N GLN A 114 3.80 13.46 -18.82
CA GLN A 114 4.95 13.76 -19.68
C GLN A 114 4.80 13.06 -21.04
N VAL A 115 4.46 11.77 -21.05
CA VAL A 115 4.26 10.98 -22.28
C VAL A 115 3.08 11.55 -23.10
N ALA A 116 1.98 11.93 -22.45
CA ALA A 116 0.83 12.55 -23.12
C ALA A 116 1.17 13.91 -23.75
N ALA A 117 2.03 14.71 -23.12
CA ALA A 117 2.50 16.00 -23.65
C ALA A 117 3.45 15.82 -24.83
N VAL A 118 4.35 14.83 -24.79
CA VAL A 118 5.22 14.47 -25.91
C VAL A 118 4.41 13.96 -27.10
N GLY A 119 3.39 13.14 -26.83
CA GLY A 119 2.47 12.60 -27.84
C GLY A 119 1.45 13.60 -28.40
N GLY A 120 1.44 14.85 -27.93
CA GLY A 120 0.54 15.90 -28.41
C GLY A 120 -0.93 15.74 -27.98
N ILE A 121 -1.22 14.88 -27.00
CA ILE A 121 -2.56 14.68 -26.44
C ILE A 121 -2.95 15.86 -25.55
N ILE A 122 -1.98 16.40 -24.81
CA ILE A 122 -2.12 17.58 -23.95
C ILE A 122 -1.06 18.63 -24.30
N ALA A 123 -1.28 19.88 -23.86
CA ALA A 123 -0.29 20.94 -24.02
C ALA A 123 1.01 20.62 -23.26
N LYS A 124 2.15 21.07 -23.79
CA LYS A 124 3.47 20.90 -23.16
C LYS A 124 3.71 21.85 -21.98
N SER A 125 2.74 22.66 -21.60
CA SER A 125 2.85 23.53 -20.42
C SER A 125 2.88 22.70 -19.14
N GLU A 126 3.61 23.19 -18.14
CA GLU A 126 3.67 22.55 -16.82
C GLU A 126 2.28 22.47 -16.18
N GLU A 127 1.46 23.51 -16.35
CA GLU A 127 0.09 23.55 -15.84
C GLU A 127 -0.78 22.43 -16.43
N ALA A 128 -0.71 22.18 -17.74
CA ALA A 128 -1.50 21.12 -18.38
C ALA A 128 -1.08 19.73 -17.92
N GLN A 129 0.22 19.50 -17.72
CA GLN A 129 0.74 18.23 -17.21
C GLN A 129 0.30 17.98 -15.76
N GLN A 130 0.37 19.01 -14.91
CA GLN A 130 -0.09 18.91 -13.52
C GLN A 130 -1.59 18.65 -13.40
N ILE A 131 -2.40 19.29 -14.26
CA ILE A 131 -3.85 19.02 -14.32
C ILE A 131 -4.10 17.57 -14.74
N TYR A 132 -3.38 17.08 -15.75
CA TYR A 132 -3.53 15.69 -16.22
C TYR A 132 -3.13 14.68 -15.13
N ALA A 133 -1.94 14.84 -14.53
CA ALA A 133 -1.45 13.95 -13.48
C ALA A 133 -2.40 13.93 -12.27
N ASN A 134 -2.83 15.09 -11.79
CA ASN A 134 -3.79 15.18 -10.69
C ASN A 134 -5.16 14.59 -11.05
N GLY A 135 -5.65 14.83 -12.27
CA GLY A 135 -6.90 14.24 -12.76
C GLY A 135 -6.82 12.71 -12.79
N LEU A 136 -5.70 12.16 -13.27
CA LEU A 136 -5.46 10.72 -13.30
C LEU A 136 -5.40 10.14 -11.88
N ARG A 137 -4.64 10.75 -10.97
CA ARG A 137 -4.54 10.33 -9.56
C ARG A 137 -5.90 10.31 -8.88
N MET A 138 -6.69 11.39 -9.02
CA MET A 138 -8.02 11.50 -8.42
C MET A 138 -9.00 10.48 -8.99
N THR A 139 -8.94 10.23 -10.31
CA THR A 139 -9.77 9.23 -10.97
C THR A 139 -9.46 7.83 -10.45
N VAL A 140 -8.19 7.45 -10.41
CA VAL A 140 -7.75 6.14 -9.90
C VAL A 140 -8.12 5.99 -8.42
N ALA A 141 -7.86 7.01 -7.59
CA ALA A 141 -8.22 6.97 -6.18
C ALA A 141 -9.72 6.83 -5.94
N LEU A 142 -10.56 7.51 -6.73
CA LEU A 142 -12.01 7.38 -6.67
C LEU A 142 -12.44 5.96 -7.06
N SER A 143 -11.89 5.41 -8.15
CA SER A 143 -12.16 4.04 -8.60
C SER A 143 -11.77 3.01 -7.54
N VAL A 144 -10.59 3.14 -6.94
CA VAL A 144 -10.11 2.23 -5.88
C VAL A 144 -10.98 2.34 -4.63
N GLY A 145 -11.34 3.56 -4.21
CA GLY A 145 -12.27 3.78 -3.09
C GLY A 145 -13.61 3.09 -3.31
N ILE A 146 -14.21 3.22 -4.50
CA ILE A 146 -15.45 2.53 -4.86
C ILE A 146 -15.27 1.01 -4.89
N ALA A 147 -14.17 0.51 -5.45
CA ALA A 147 -13.87 -0.92 -5.49
C ALA A 147 -13.77 -1.52 -4.08
N ILE A 148 -13.14 -0.82 -3.13
CA ILE A 148 -13.05 -1.22 -1.73
C ILE A 148 -14.43 -1.23 -1.07
N VAL A 149 -15.28 -0.23 -1.30
CA VAL A 149 -16.66 -0.22 -0.79
C VAL A 149 -17.43 -1.44 -1.27
N ILE A 150 -17.33 -1.76 -2.56
CA ILE A 150 -17.98 -2.95 -3.15
C ILE A 150 -17.41 -4.23 -2.51
N GLY A 151 -16.09 -4.30 -2.31
CA GLY A 151 -15.41 -5.42 -1.65
C GLY A 151 -15.91 -5.64 -0.22
N VAL A 152 -15.94 -4.58 0.60
CA VAL A 152 -16.43 -4.64 1.98
C VAL A 152 -17.90 -5.02 2.03
N PHE A 153 -18.74 -4.43 1.17
CA PHE A 153 -20.16 -4.78 1.08
C PHE A 153 -20.38 -6.26 0.70
N ARG A 154 -19.57 -6.79 -0.22
CA ARG A 154 -19.58 -8.22 -0.59
C ARG A 154 -19.21 -9.11 0.59
N ILE A 155 -18.16 -8.77 1.36
CA ILE A 155 -17.73 -9.53 2.54
C ILE A 155 -18.86 -9.59 3.57
N ILE A 156 -19.49 -8.46 3.89
CA ILE A 156 -20.58 -8.39 4.87
C ILE A 156 -21.75 -9.29 4.45
N LYS A 157 -22.20 -9.19 3.19
CA LYS A 157 -23.29 -10.02 2.66
C LYS A 157 -22.95 -11.51 2.67
N ALA A 158 -21.72 -11.87 2.31
CA ALA A 158 -21.28 -13.26 2.29
C ALA A 158 -21.27 -13.88 3.70
N VAL A 159 -20.84 -13.12 4.71
CA VAL A 159 -20.84 -13.57 6.11
C VAL A 159 -22.28 -13.76 6.63
N ASN A 160 -23.18 -12.84 6.34
CA ASN A 160 -24.58 -12.94 6.77
C ASN A 160 -25.30 -14.16 6.15
N PHE A 161 -25.03 -14.45 4.87
CA PHE A 161 -25.59 -15.62 4.20
C PHE A 161 -25.10 -16.95 4.81
N ARG A 162 -23.81 -17.03 5.18
CA ARG A 162 -23.25 -18.24 5.81
C ARG A 162 -23.82 -18.47 7.21
N TYR A 163 -24.01 -17.41 7.99
CA TYR A 163 -24.61 -17.50 9.32
C TYR A 163 -26.05 -18.04 9.26
N ASN A 164 -26.89 -17.45 8.40
CA ASN A 164 -28.29 -17.88 8.24
C ASN A 164 -28.44 -19.31 7.72
N LYS A 165 -27.45 -19.82 6.95
CA LYS A 165 -27.46 -21.20 6.46
C LYS A 165 -27.10 -22.22 7.54
N MET A 166 -26.27 -21.85 8.52
CA MET A 166 -25.91 -22.72 9.65
C MET A 166 -27.08 -22.91 10.62
N GLU A 167 -27.91 -21.88 10.84
CA GLU A 167 -29.12 -21.97 11.68
C GLU A 167 -30.23 -22.82 11.04
N ILE A 168 -30.26 -22.96 9.71
CA ILE A 168 -31.26 -23.81 9.01
C ILE A 168 -30.85 -25.29 8.98
N ILE A 169 -29.57 -25.60 9.20
CA ILE A 169 -29.02 -26.97 9.17
C ILE A 169 -28.96 -27.61 10.57
N LEU A 170 -29.04 -26.81 11.63
CA LEU A 170 -29.17 -27.25 13.02
C LEU A 170 -30.63 -27.36 13.44
#